data_AF-A2FSN3-F1
#
_entry.id   AF-A2FSN3-F1
#
_cell.length_a   1.000
_cell.length_b   1.000
_cell.length_c   1.000
_cell.angle_alpha   90.00
_cell.angle_beta   90.00
_cell.angle_gamma   90.00
#
_symmetry.space_group_name_H-M   'P 1'
#
loop_
_entity.id
_entity.type
_entity.pdbx_description
1 polymer ?
#
loop_
_entity_poly.entity_id
_entity_poly.type
_entity_poly.pdbx_seq_one_letter_code
_entity_poly.pdbx_strand_id
1 'polypeptide(L)'
;MQVEETSPQEIVKTNKKKSKWTHEEDRILKEAVRICGPSKWDKIAPKIEGRTGKQCRERWLAFLDPNINNAPFSKEEDDLIYSLQQKYGNHWKKISAYLNGRTDISVENHWRSLRKKFGVIIDFVI
;
A
#
# COMPACT_ATOMS: atom_id res chain seq x y z
N MET A 1 8.51 -43.79 34.52
CA MET A 1 7.93 -42.43 34.57
C MET A 1 8.12 -41.84 33.18
N GLN A 2 7.01 -41.60 32.48
CA GLN A 2 6.95 -41.42 31.02
C GLN A 2 7.81 -40.25 30.53
N VAL A 3 8.55 -40.54 29.46
CA VAL A 3 9.11 -39.55 28.54
C VAL A 3 8.14 -39.48 27.36
N GLU A 4 7.47 -38.35 27.15
CA GLU A 4 6.76 -38.05 25.90
C GLU A 4 6.98 -36.58 25.53
N GLU A 5 8.09 -36.38 24.83
CA GLU A 5 8.22 -35.69 23.54
C GLU A 5 7.35 -34.44 23.29
N THR A 6 7.99 -33.27 23.35
CA THR A 6 7.41 -32.00 22.90
C THR A 6 7.29 -31.99 21.37
N SER A 7 6.06 -32.05 20.86
CA SER A 7 5.73 -31.95 19.43
C SER A 7 6.16 -30.58 18.86
N PRO A 8 6.95 -30.54 17.76
CA PRO A 8 7.30 -29.29 17.07
C PRO A 8 6.05 -28.66 16.45
N GLN A 9 5.75 -27.41 16.82
CA GLN A 9 4.65 -26.68 16.18
C GLN A 9 4.98 -26.43 14.70
N GLU A 10 4.29 -27.16 13.83
CA GLU A 10 4.33 -26.95 12.38
C GLU A 10 3.90 -25.52 12.06
N ILE A 11 4.81 -24.74 11.47
CA ILE A 11 4.48 -23.46 10.86
C ILE A 11 3.68 -23.78 9.60
N VAL A 12 2.36 -23.85 9.74
CA VAL A 12 1.43 -23.98 8.61
C VAL A 12 1.59 -22.72 7.75
N LYS A 13 2.43 -22.79 6.72
CA LYS A 13 2.55 -21.76 5.69
C LYS A 13 1.28 -21.77 4.85
N THR A 14 0.20 -21.22 5.39
CA THR A 14 -1.02 -21.00 4.62
C THR A 14 -0.72 -19.95 3.56
N ASN A 15 -0.69 -20.38 2.30
CA ASN A 15 -0.57 -19.51 1.14
C ASN A 15 -1.91 -18.76 0.95
N LYS A 16 -2.24 -17.89 1.91
CA LYS A 16 -3.51 -17.17 1.98
C LYS A 16 -3.51 -16.12 0.85
N LYS A 17 -4.38 -16.31 -0.13
CA LYS A 17 -4.66 -15.34 -1.20
C LYS A 17 -4.85 -13.94 -0.60
N LYS A 18 -4.24 -12.95 -1.26
CA LYS A 18 -4.17 -11.51 -0.90
C LYS A 18 -5.49 -10.98 -0.30
N SER A 19 -5.67 -11.09 1.01
CA SER A 19 -6.83 -10.52 1.70
C SER A 19 -6.71 -9.00 1.74
N LYS A 20 -7.84 -8.30 1.61
CA LYS A 20 -7.92 -6.86 1.89
C LYS A 20 -7.46 -6.60 3.33
N TRP A 21 -6.79 -5.48 3.56
CA TRP A 21 -6.46 -5.06 4.92
C TRP A 21 -7.74 -4.67 5.66
N THR A 22 -7.90 -5.20 6.86
CA THR A 22 -8.99 -4.86 7.77
C THR A 22 -8.62 -3.68 8.66
N HIS A 23 -9.63 -3.02 9.22
CA HIS A 23 -9.42 -1.93 10.18
C HIS A 23 -8.64 -2.39 11.42
N GLU A 24 -8.84 -3.63 11.86
CA GLU A 24 -8.11 -4.19 13.00
C GLU A 24 -6.64 -4.41 12.67
N GLU A 25 -6.33 -4.98 11.50
CA GLU A 25 -4.94 -5.13 11.04
C GLU A 25 -4.25 -3.76 10.90
N ASP A 26 -4.95 -2.75 10.36
CA ASP A 26 -4.42 -1.38 10.26
C ASP A 26 -4.18 -0.77 11.64
N ARG A 27 -5.07 -1.01 12.62
CA ARG A 27 -4.90 -0.56 14.01
C ARG A 27 -3.66 -1.17 14.64
N ILE A 28 -3.50 -2.49 14.54
CA ILE A 28 -2.33 -3.21 15.07
C ILE A 28 -1.05 -2.72 14.39
N LEU A 29 -1.08 -2.52 13.06
CA LEU A 29 0.07 -2.02 12.31
C LEU A 29 0.47 -0.62 12.77
N LYS A 30 -0.49 0.31 12.93
CA LYS A 30 -0.22 1.67 13.43
C LYS A 30 0.41 1.65 14.82
N GLU A 31 -0.14 0.86 15.73
CA GLU A 31 0.37 0.77 17.09
C GLU A 31 1.77 0.14 17.14
N ALA A 32 1.99 -0.93 16.38
CA ALA A 32 3.30 -1.57 16.29
C ALA A 32 4.37 -0.63 15.71
N VAL A 33 4.02 0.16 14.68
CA VAL A 33 4.93 1.18 14.12
C VAL A 33 5.17 2.31 15.11
N ARG A 34 4.17 2.74 15.89
CA ARG A 34 4.33 3.74 16.95
C ARG A 34 5.36 3.32 18.00
N ILE A 35 5.37 2.03 18.37
CA ILE A 35 6.30 1.48 19.38
C ILE A 35 7.69 1.20 18.80
N CYS A 36 7.77 0.59 17.61
CA CYS A 36 9.02 0.06 17.07
C CYS A 36 9.73 0.99 16.05
N GLY A 37 9.00 1.94 15.47
CA GLY A 37 9.39 2.75 14.31
C GLY A 37 9.11 2.07 12.95
N PRO A 38 8.98 2.85 11.85
CA PRO A 38 8.62 2.37 10.51
C PRO A 38 9.80 1.73 9.76
N SER A 39 10.60 0.92 10.45
CA SER A 39 11.79 0.26 9.88
C SER A 39 11.93 -1.20 10.31
N LYS A 40 11.37 -1.57 11.48
CA LYS A 40 11.53 -2.90 12.08
C LYS A 40 10.40 -3.85 11.66
N TRP A 41 10.17 -4.01 10.37
CA TRP A 41 9.04 -4.78 9.82
C TRP A 41 9.05 -6.24 10.24
N ASP A 42 10.22 -6.85 10.42
CA ASP A 42 10.37 -8.24 10.89
C ASP A 42 9.88 -8.43 12.33
N LYS A 43 9.88 -7.36 13.14
CA LYS A 43 9.33 -7.37 14.50
C LYS A 43 7.84 -7.02 14.54
N ILE A 44 7.36 -6.32 13.51
CA ILE A 44 5.97 -5.87 13.38
C ILE A 44 5.10 -6.99 12.83
N ALA A 45 5.55 -7.67 11.77
CA ALA A 45 4.76 -8.68 11.07
C ALA A 45 4.21 -9.81 11.96
N PRO A 46 4.97 -10.37 12.94
CA PRO A 46 4.44 -11.41 13.82
C PRO A 46 3.25 -10.97 14.69
N LYS A 47 3.00 -9.66 14.82
CA LYS A 47 1.85 -9.12 15.56
C LYS A 47 0.55 -9.15 14.73
N ILE A 48 0.66 -9.36 13.41
CA ILE A 48 -0.48 -9.33 12.48
C ILE A 48 -0.56 -10.68 11.78
N GLU A 49 -1.50 -11.51 12.23
CA GLU A 49 -1.64 -12.87 11.74
C GLU A 49 -1.81 -12.91 10.21
N GLY A 50 -1.01 -13.73 9.54
CA GLY A 50 -1.09 -13.90 8.08
C GLY A 50 -0.54 -12.73 7.26
N ARG A 51 0.14 -11.74 7.87
CA ARG A 51 0.87 -10.68 7.15
C ARG A 51 2.37 -10.84 7.28
N THR A 52 3.07 -10.56 6.20
CA THR A 52 4.54 -10.53 6.13
C THR A 52 5.06 -9.12 6.37
N GLY A 53 6.35 -8.99 6.74
CA GLY A 53 7.00 -7.69 6.92
C GLY A 53 6.94 -6.83 5.67
N LYS A 54 7.10 -7.43 4.49
CA LYS A 54 6.93 -6.76 3.20
C LYS A 54 5.53 -6.16 3.05
N GLN A 55 4.48 -6.94 3.33
CA GLN A 55 3.09 -6.46 3.24
C GLN A 55 2.82 -5.34 4.25
N CYS A 56 3.34 -5.43 5.47
CA CYS A 56 3.21 -4.38 6.47
C CYS A 56 3.86 -3.07 6.00
N ARG A 57 5.07 -3.15 5.45
CA ARG A 57 5.79 -2.00 4.89
C ARG A 57 5.02 -1.37 3.74
N GLU A 58 4.56 -2.18 2.78
CA GLU A 58 3.79 -1.71 1.63
C GLU A 58 2.50 -1.03 2.08
N ARG A 59 1.78 -1.62 3.04
CA ARG A 59 0.55 -1.03 3.60
C ARG A 59 0.82 0.31 4.27
N TRP A 60 1.88 0.39 5.07
CA TRP A 60 2.27 1.62 5.75
C TRP A 60 2.55 2.74 4.76
N LEU A 61 3.50 2.51 3.83
CA LEU A 61 3.96 3.51 2.88
C LEU A 61 2.89 3.95 1.88
N ALA A 62 1.91 3.08 1.58
CA ALA A 62 0.87 3.40 0.62
C ALA A 62 -0.38 4.05 1.25
N PHE A 63 -0.67 3.78 2.53
CA PHE A 63 -1.96 4.18 3.13
C PHE A 63 -1.94 4.68 4.58
N LEU A 64 -1.02 4.24 5.44
CA LEU A 64 -1.12 4.50 6.89
C LEU A 64 -0.13 5.53 7.42
N ASP A 65 0.93 5.82 6.66
CA ASP A 65 1.91 6.83 7.04
C ASP A 65 1.23 8.21 7.15
N PRO A 66 1.36 8.92 8.29
CA PRO A 66 0.74 10.22 8.48
C PRO A 66 1.25 11.30 7.51
N ASN A 67 2.39 11.08 6.86
CA ASN A 67 2.91 11.99 5.83
C ASN A 67 2.19 11.84 4.48
N ILE A 68 1.30 10.85 4.34
CA ILE A 68 0.51 10.66 3.13
C ILE A 68 -0.62 11.69 3.09
N ASN A 69 -0.66 12.44 2.01
CA ASN A 69 -1.74 13.36 1.71
C ASN A 69 -2.95 12.60 1.17
N ASN A 70 -3.98 12.49 2.01
CA ASN A 70 -5.27 11.87 1.68
C ASN A 70 -6.37 12.89 1.32
N ALA A 71 -6.03 14.18 1.18
CA ALA A 71 -6.99 15.20 0.74
C ALA A 71 -7.48 14.92 -0.69
N PRO A 72 -8.63 15.46 -1.12
CA PRO A 72 -9.03 15.44 -2.52
C PRO A 72 -7.92 16.00 -3.42
N PHE A 73 -7.80 15.49 -4.64
CA PHE A 73 -6.86 16.05 -5.62
C PHE A 73 -7.34 17.44 -6.06
N SER A 74 -6.40 18.39 -6.08
CA SER A 74 -6.69 19.75 -6.58
C SER A 74 -6.66 19.80 -8.11
N LYS A 75 -7.20 20.87 -8.69
CA LYS A 75 -7.16 21.05 -10.15
C LYS A 75 -5.73 21.18 -10.67
N GLU A 76 -4.85 21.81 -9.89
CA GLU A 76 -3.43 21.94 -10.22
C GLU A 76 -2.75 20.57 -10.23
N GLU A 77 -3.10 19.70 -9.28
CA GLU A 77 -2.64 18.32 -9.27
C GLU A 77 -3.20 17.53 -10.48
N ASP A 78 -4.46 17.73 -10.86
CA ASP A 78 -5.06 17.11 -12.06
C ASP A 78 -4.28 17.48 -13.33
N ASP A 79 -4.06 18.79 -13.53
CA ASP A 79 -3.38 19.34 -14.70
C ASP A 79 -1.91 18.85 -14.76
N LEU A 80 -1.25 18.75 -13.60
CA LEU A 80 0.11 18.21 -13.48
C LEU A 80 0.16 16.70 -13.75
N ILE A 81 -0.75 15.92 -13.17
CA ILE A 81 -0.84 14.47 -13.38
C ILE A 81 -1.06 14.16 -14.87
N TYR A 82 -1.96 14.90 -15.52
CA TYR A 82 -2.21 14.76 -16.96
C TYR A 82 -0.95 15.02 -17.77
N SER A 83 -0.28 16.16 -17.52
CA SER A 83 0.94 16.53 -18.24
C SER A 83 2.07 15.51 -18.05
N LEU A 84 2.25 15.01 -16.82
CA LEU A 84 3.27 14.01 -16.49
C LEU A 84 2.93 12.63 -17.05
N GLN A 85 1.65 12.25 -17.10
CA GLN A 85 1.21 11.00 -17.72
C GLN A 85 1.43 11.02 -19.23
N GLN A 86 1.21 12.15 -19.90
CA GLN A 86 1.54 12.28 -21.33
C GLN A 86 3.05 12.17 -21.58
N LYS A 87 3.87 12.69 -20.67
CA LYS A 87 5.33 12.67 -20.78
C LYS A 87 5.97 11.33 -20.43
N TYR A 88 5.48 10.67 -19.39
CA TYR A 88 6.10 9.48 -18.83
C TYR A 88 5.23 8.23 -18.95
N GLY A 89 3.99 8.31 -19.41
CA GLY A 89 3.05 7.18 -19.37
C GLY A 89 2.71 6.77 -17.93
N ASN A 90 2.42 5.49 -17.72
CA ASN A 90 1.94 4.96 -16.44
C ASN A 90 3.05 4.72 -15.39
N HIS A 91 4.08 5.57 -15.38
CA HIS A 91 5.18 5.49 -14.41
C HIS A 91 4.79 6.18 -13.09
N TRP A 92 3.81 5.65 -12.37
CA TRP A 92 3.17 6.31 -11.22
C TRP A 92 4.13 6.71 -10.11
N LYS A 93 5.12 5.86 -9.78
CA LYS A 93 6.16 6.19 -8.80
C LYS A 93 6.99 7.42 -9.20
N LYS A 94 7.22 7.61 -10.50
CA LYS A 94 7.93 8.80 -11.01
C LYS A 94 7.02 10.02 -10.94
N ILE A 95 5.75 9.87 -11.30
CA ILE A 95 4.76 10.95 -11.28
C ILE A 95 4.48 11.43 -9.85
N SER A 96 4.27 10.50 -8.91
CA SER A 96 4.02 10.81 -7.50
C SER A 96 5.18 11.54 -6.84
N ALA A 97 6.41 11.40 -7.35
CA ALA A 97 7.56 12.15 -6.85
C ALA A 97 7.45 13.67 -7.09
N TYR A 98 6.59 14.11 -8.02
CA TYR A 98 6.30 15.53 -8.29
C TYR A 98 5.12 16.06 -7.45
N LEU A 99 4.44 15.19 -6.70
CA LEU A 99 3.23 15.52 -5.96
C LEU A 99 3.49 15.35 -4.46
N ASN A 100 3.43 16.45 -3.71
CA ASN A 100 3.81 16.44 -2.32
C ASN A 100 2.86 15.54 -1.48
N GLY A 101 3.43 14.49 -0.88
CA GLY A 101 2.71 13.54 -0.03
C GLY A 101 1.77 12.59 -0.77
N ARG A 102 1.71 12.60 -2.11
CA ARG A 102 0.90 11.63 -2.87
C ARG A 102 1.67 10.33 -3.08
N THR A 103 0.98 9.21 -2.94
CA THR A 103 1.54 7.89 -3.25
C THR A 103 1.29 7.53 -4.71
N ASP A 104 2.14 6.70 -5.29
CA ASP A 104 1.96 6.12 -6.62
C ASP A 104 0.58 5.46 -6.78
N ILE A 105 0.13 4.74 -5.76
CA ILE A 105 -1.20 4.13 -5.70
C ILE A 105 -2.31 5.18 -5.73
N SER A 106 -2.18 6.27 -4.97
CA SER A 106 -3.19 7.35 -4.97
C SER A 106 -3.29 8.02 -6.34
N VAL A 107 -2.17 8.26 -7.01
CA VAL A 107 -2.10 8.88 -8.33
C VAL A 107 -2.69 7.98 -9.40
N GLU A 108 -2.36 6.68 -9.39
CA GLU A 108 -2.95 5.72 -10.34
C GLU A 108 -4.47 5.65 -10.20
N ASN A 109 -4.96 5.56 -8.96
CA ASN A 109 -6.39 5.52 -8.68
C ASN A 109 -7.09 6.80 -9.14
N HIS A 110 -6.46 7.95 -8.89
CA HIS A 110 -7.00 9.23 -9.32
C HIS A 110 -7.02 9.37 -10.85
N TRP A 111 -5.96 8.94 -11.53
CA TRP A 111 -5.91 8.90 -13.00
C TRP A 111 -7.06 8.09 -13.60
N ARG A 112 -7.42 6.95 -13.01
CA ARG A 112 -8.59 6.16 -13.45
C ARG A 112 -9.89 6.95 -13.37
N SER A 113 -10.03 7.84 -12.38
CA SER A 113 -11.17 8.76 -12.26
C SER A 113 -11.10 9.90 -13.27
N LEU A 114 -9.91 10.48 -13.49
CA LEU A 114 -9.70 11.53 -14.50
C LEU A 114 -9.99 11.05 -15.91
N ARG A 115 -9.58 9.82 -16.27
CA ARG A 115 -9.87 9.21 -17.58
C ARG A 115 -11.36 9.21 -17.91
N LYS A 116 -12.22 8.95 -16.91
CA LYS A 116 -13.67 8.98 -17.08
C LYS A 116 -14.18 10.41 -17.28
N LYS A 117 -13.62 11.38 -16.57
CA LYS A 117 -14.00 12.81 -16.63
C LYS A 117 -13.61 13.46 -17.96
N PHE A 118 -12.46 13.10 -18.53
CA PHE A 118 -11.97 13.67 -19.78
C PHE A 118 -12.51 12.98 -21.04
N GLY A 119 -13.39 11.99 -20.91
CA GLY A 119 -14.02 11.33 -22.05
C GLY A 119 -13.04 10.60 -22.98
N VAL A 120 -11.81 10.35 -22.52
CA VAL A 120 -10.79 9.69 -23.33
C VAL A 120 -11.03 8.18 -23.25
N ILE A 121 -11.97 7.70 -24.07
CA ILE A 121 -12.01 6.31 -24.52
C ILE A 121 -10.76 6.12 -25.37
N ILE A 122 -9.62 5.84 -24.73
CA ILE A 122 -8.49 5.26 -25.45
C ILE A 122 -8.71 3.76 -25.39
N ASP A 123 -9.38 3.25 -26.41
CA ASP A 123 -9.19 1.86 -26.84
C ASP A 123 -7.72 1.71 -27.25
N PHE A 124 -6.92 1.17 -26.34
CA PHE A 124 -5.72 0.44 -26.73
C PHE A 124 -5.77 -0.92 -26.03
N VAL A 125 -6.54 -1.80 -26.66
CA VAL A 125 -6.22 -3.23 -26.91
C VAL A 125 -4.72 -3.27 -27.32
N ILE A 126 -3.78 -4.01 -26.75
CA ILE A 126 -3.68 -5.33 -26.09
C ILE A 126 -2.71 -5.22 -24.90
#